data_AF-A0A9E4BI27-F1
#
_entry.id   AF-A0A9E4BI27-F1
#
_cell.length_a   1.000
_cell.length_b   1.000
_cell.length_c   1.000
_cell.angle_alpha   90.00
_cell.angle_beta   90.00
_cell.angle_gamma   90.00
#
_symmetry.space_group_name_H-M   'P 1'
#
loop_
_entity.id
_entity.type
_entity.pdbx_description
1 polymer ?
#
loop_
_entity_poly.entity_id
_entity_poly.type
_entity_poly.pdbx_seq_one_letter_code
_entity_poly.pdbx_strand_id
1 'polypeptide(L)'
;MNWSIFGVAVKEWRLKMFRNCALIMMAFITFGQANAGVLPETPTPQGGDLVGSWVAEKVGLDAYVPAGLVQAVSPLTVEGEINGTITIGSDGSIQADYTTVTNVSAVLLVPLTVAVHDTSQYTGNYTVASDTHALTITLENEDPLSYTYTATADSLHIIRPLLLDELLQSLSEAVRPLAMSALSQHVPPDDPIKIVITFAKATDTGTPPTPPTPPTMLTGDFDGNGTVEFSDFLLFVAQFGKSSSDDSFNASMDLDSSGTIDFSDFLLFVAAFGSKSG
;
A
#
# COMPACT_ATOMS: atom_id res chain seq x y z
N MET A 1 23.55 -15.20 -32.21
CA MET A 1 22.59 -14.17 -31.75
C MET A 1 22.70 -14.05 -30.23
N ASN A 2 22.94 -12.84 -29.71
CA ASN A 2 23.21 -12.61 -28.30
C ASN A 2 21.88 -12.36 -27.54
N TRP A 3 21.59 -13.19 -26.52
CA TRP A 3 20.34 -13.19 -25.75
C TRP A 3 20.33 -12.17 -24.59
N SER A 4 21.40 -11.38 -24.40
CA SER A 4 21.52 -10.43 -23.28
C SER A 4 20.80 -9.09 -23.46
N ILE A 5 20.23 -8.81 -24.62
CA ILE A 5 19.70 -7.48 -24.97
C ILE A 5 18.18 -7.37 -24.68
N PHE A 6 17.45 -8.49 -24.64
CA PHE A 6 16.00 -8.49 -24.37
C PHE A 6 15.65 -8.29 -22.88
N GLY A 7 16.51 -8.70 -21.94
CA GLY A 7 16.27 -8.52 -20.51
C GLY A 7 16.39 -7.06 -20.03
N VAL A 8 17.25 -6.26 -20.65
CA VAL A 8 17.43 -4.85 -20.32
C VAL A 8 16.28 -3.99 -20.88
N ALA A 9 15.80 -4.32 -22.09
CA ALA A 9 14.70 -3.58 -22.71
C ALA A 9 13.35 -3.73 -21.97
N VAL A 10 13.07 -4.91 -21.38
CA VAL A 10 11.83 -5.14 -20.61
C VAL A 10 11.89 -4.49 -19.21
N LYS A 11 13.06 -4.48 -18.55
CA LYS A 11 13.28 -3.72 -17.31
C LYS A 11 13.19 -2.21 -17.53
N GLU A 12 13.75 -1.72 -18.64
CA GLU A 12 13.63 -0.30 -19.02
C GLU A 12 12.21 0.10 -19.45
N TRP A 13 11.45 -0.80 -20.11
CA TRP A 13 10.06 -0.55 -20.47
C TRP A 13 9.14 -0.49 -19.24
N ARG A 14 9.33 -1.41 -18.27
CA ARG A 14 8.59 -1.37 -16.99
C ARG A 14 8.92 -0.09 -16.21
N LEU A 15 10.19 0.32 -16.13
CA LEU A 15 10.59 1.55 -15.44
C LEU A 15 10.15 2.85 -16.16
N LYS A 16 10.05 2.85 -17.50
CA LYS A 16 9.56 4.00 -18.30
C LYS A 16 8.04 4.12 -18.29
N MET A 17 7.30 3.01 -18.27
CA MET A 17 5.83 3.04 -18.11
C MET A 17 5.46 3.53 -16.70
N PHE A 18 6.18 3.08 -15.67
CA PHE A 18 6.06 3.64 -14.31
C PHE A 18 6.46 5.12 -14.25
N ARG A 19 7.55 5.57 -14.90
CA ARG A 19 7.95 7.00 -14.88
C ARG A 19 6.97 7.95 -15.58
N ASN A 20 6.41 7.56 -16.72
CA ASN A 20 5.49 8.45 -17.46
C ASN A 20 4.04 8.36 -16.97
N CYS A 21 3.59 7.21 -16.44
CA CYS A 21 2.32 7.13 -15.73
C CYS A 21 2.40 7.73 -14.32
N ALA A 22 3.52 7.61 -13.60
CA ALA A 22 3.71 8.26 -12.28
C ALA A 22 3.84 9.79 -12.36
N LEU A 23 4.26 10.35 -13.51
CA LEU A 23 4.29 11.81 -13.69
C LEU A 23 2.89 12.42 -13.94
N ILE A 24 1.95 11.65 -14.51
CA ILE A 24 0.55 12.09 -14.70
C ILE A 24 -0.32 11.69 -13.49
N MET A 25 0.00 10.59 -12.81
CA MET A 25 -0.58 10.18 -11.53
C MET A 25 0.18 10.76 -10.32
N MET A 26 0.78 11.95 -10.50
CA MET A 26 1.06 12.87 -9.39
C MET A 26 -0.15 13.81 -9.21
N ALA A 27 -1.37 13.34 -9.52
CA ALA A 27 -2.55 13.93 -8.94
C ALA A 27 -2.42 13.74 -7.43
N PHE A 28 -2.19 14.84 -6.73
CA PHE A 28 -2.32 14.92 -5.28
C PHE A 28 -3.70 14.43 -4.92
N ILE A 29 -3.84 13.12 -4.68
CA ILE A 29 -4.97 12.66 -3.93
C ILE A 29 -4.65 13.00 -2.49
N THR A 30 -5.12 14.19 -2.10
CA THR A 30 -5.20 14.58 -0.71
C THR A 30 -6.32 13.75 -0.10
N PHE A 31 -6.03 12.49 0.15
CA PHE A 31 -6.86 11.65 1.01
C PHE A 31 -6.72 12.19 2.45
N GLY A 32 -7.84 12.27 3.15
CA GLY A 32 -7.91 12.86 4.49
C GLY A 32 -6.91 12.19 5.44
N GLN A 33 -6.21 13.00 6.23
CA GLN A 33 -5.13 12.53 7.09
C GLN A 33 -5.63 11.52 8.13
N ALA A 34 -5.29 10.24 7.97
CA ALA A 34 -5.26 9.30 9.09
C ALA A 34 -3.91 9.42 9.82
N ASN A 35 -3.97 9.53 11.15
CA ASN A 35 -2.79 9.66 12.00
C ASN A 35 -2.07 8.31 12.14
N ALA A 36 -1.15 8.00 11.23
CA ALA A 36 -0.07 7.07 11.53
C ALA A 36 0.77 7.61 12.70
N GLY A 37 1.14 6.75 13.66
CA GLY A 37 1.86 7.13 14.85
C GLY A 37 3.38 6.97 14.72
N VAL A 38 4.13 7.78 15.47
CA VAL A 38 5.53 7.47 15.79
C VAL A 38 5.54 6.59 17.02
N LEU A 39 6.05 5.36 16.90
CA LEU A 39 6.22 4.46 18.04
C LEU A 39 7.35 4.97 18.95
N PRO A 40 7.14 5.00 20.28
CA PRO A 40 8.14 5.51 21.22
C PRO A 40 9.29 4.53 21.44
N GLU A 41 9.10 3.25 21.13
CA GLU A 41 10.05 2.17 21.36
C GLU A 41 10.17 1.29 20.13
N THR A 42 11.33 0.63 20.02
CA THR A 42 11.63 -0.27 18.90
C THR A 42 10.70 -1.49 18.99
N PRO A 43 9.90 -1.80 17.93
CA PRO A 43 9.00 -2.93 17.98
C PRO A 43 9.81 -4.23 18.03
N THR A 44 9.50 -5.06 19.03
CA THR A 44 10.16 -6.36 19.22
C THR A 44 9.20 -7.46 18.76
N PRO A 45 9.54 -8.24 17.72
CA PRO A 45 8.67 -9.29 17.23
C PRO A 45 8.48 -10.39 18.28
N GLN A 46 7.26 -10.89 18.43
CA GLN A 46 6.89 -11.93 19.40
C GLN A 46 6.49 -13.25 18.72
N GLY A 47 6.42 -13.27 17.38
CA GLY A 47 5.84 -14.40 16.64
C GLY A 47 4.35 -14.56 16.93
N GLY A 48 3.83 -15.78 16.78
CA GLY A 48 2.42 -16.11 16.99
C GLY A 48 1.87 -16.99 15.87
N ASP A 49 0.57 -17.30 15.92
CA ASP A 49 -0.10 -18.04 14.84
C ASP A 49 -0.50 -17.10 13.70
N LEU A 50 0.13 -17.27 12.55
CA LEU A 50 -0.11 -16.47 11.35
C LEU A 50 -1.35 -16.92 10.57
N VAL A 51 -1.78 -18.17 10.73
CA VAL A 51 -2.75 -18.80 9.82
C VAL A 51 -4.10 -18.10 9.93
N GLY A 52 -4.67 -17.73 8.79
CA GLY A 52 -5.98 -17.10 8.67
C GLY A 52 -5.99 -15.90 7.72
N SER A 53 -7.14 -15.25 7.65
CA SER A 53 -7.31 -14.01 6.89
C SER A 53 -7.26 -12.81 7.82
N TRP A 54 -6.62 -11.75 7.35
CA TRP A 54 -6.41 -10.52 8.08
C TRP A 54 -6.75 -9.32 7.20
N VAL A 55 -7.36 -8.30 7.77
CA VAL A 55 -7.91 -7.13 7.07
C VAL A 55 -7.39 -5.86 7.73
N ALA A 56 -7.05 -4.86 6.94
CA ALA A 56 -6.69 -3.54 7.42
C ALA A 56 -7.59 -2.48 6.78
N GLU A 57 -8.16 -1.61 7.62
CA GLU A 57 -9.05 -0.51 7.22
C GLU A 57 -8.45 0.84 7.64
N LYS A 58 -7.69 1.46 6.72
CA LYS A 58 -7.10 2.81 6.76
C LYS A 58 -6.05 3.13 7.82
N VAL A 59 -6.09 2.56 9.04
CA VAL A 59 -5.33 3.11 10.19
C VAL A 59 -4.22 2.18 10.72
N GLY A 60 -4.03 1.02 10.12
CA GLY A 60 -3.09 0.01 10.59
C GLY A 60 -1.62 0.32 10.30
N LEU A 61 -1.15 1.56 10.36
CA LEU A 61 0.23 1.89 10.00
C LEU A 61 0.89 2.79 11.03
N ASP A 62 1.97 2.29 11.62
CA ASP A 62 2.84 3.04 12.53
C ASP A 62 4.29 2.95 12.07
N ALA A 63 5.13 3.90 12.49
CA ALA A 63 6.57 3.82 12.27
C ALA A 63 7.34 4.03 13.57
N TYR A 64 8.31 3.16 13.82
CA TYR A 64 9.38 3.45 14.76
C TYR A 64 10.46 4.26 14.06
N VAL A 65 10.81 5.39 14.65
CA VAL A 65 11.90 6.25 14.21
C VAL A 65 12.98 6.28 15.31
N PRO A 66 14.26 6.01 15.00
CA PRO A 66 15.32 5.99 16.00
C PRO A 66 15.41 7.30 16.78
N ALA A 67 15.61 7.22 18.09
CA ALA A 67 15.61 8.39 18.99
C ALA A 67 16.62 9.46 18.56
N GLY A 68 17.76 9.05 18.00
CA GLY A 68 18.76 9.96 17.45
C GLY A 68 18.23 10.82 16.32
N LEU A 69 17.37 10.27 15.45
CA LEU A 69 16.72 11.02 14.37
C LEU A 69 15.60 11.90 14.91
N VAL A 70 14.77 11.39 15.83
CA VAL A 70 13.69 12.17 16.47
C VAL A 70 14.23 13.43 17.14
N GLN A 71 15.40 13.36 17.77
CA GLN A 71 16.03 14.53 18.42
C GLN A 71 16.70 15.50 17.44
N ALA A 72 17.07 15.03 16.25
CA ALA A 72 17.81 15.82 15.26
C ALA A 72 16.91 16.62 14.31
N VAL A 73 15.60 16.32 14.27
CA VAL A 73 14.67 16.86 13.27
C VAL A 73 13.42 17.44 13.93
N SER A 74 12.86 18.51 13.35
CA SER A 74 11.60 19.09 13.82
C SER A 74 10.95 19.97 12.73
N PRO A 75 9.68 19.73 12.35
CA PRO A 75 8.82 18.63 12.80
C PRO A 75 9.23 17.27 12.20
N LEU A 76 8.90 16.20 12.90
CA LEU A 76 8.82 14.84 12.38
C LEU A 76 7.36 14.47 12.26
N THR A 77 6.92 14.09 11.06
CA THR A 77 5.59 13.55 10.82
C THR A 77 5.70 12.18 10.16
N VAL A 78 4.84 11.27 10.61
CA VAL A 78 4.60 9.99 9.96
C VAL A 78 3.13 10.02 9.59
N GLU A 79 2.85 9.85 8.32
CA GLU A 79 1.51 9.78 7.79
C GLU A 79 1.43 8.52 6.96
N GLY A 80 0.33 7.80 7.05
CA GLY A 80 0.20 6.62 6.22
C GLY A 80 -1.08 5.89 6.47
N GLU A 81 -1.43 5.10 5.48
CA GLU A 81 -2.64 4.32 5.47
C GLU A 81 -2.32 2.95 4.92
N ILE A 82 -3.10 1.98 5.38
CA ILE A 82 -3.18 0.66 4.79
C ILE A 82 -4.63 0.32 4.53
N ASN A 83 -4.90 -0.23 3.35
CA ASN A 83 -6.18 -0.86 3.06
C ASN A 83 -5.96 -2.18 2.35
N GLY A 84 -6.70 -3.21 2.74
CA GLY A 84 -6.72 -4.49 2.05
C GLY A 84 -6.56 -5.69 2.97
N THR A 85 -6.11 -6.80 2.40
CA THR A 85 -6.13 -8.11 3.04
C THR A 85 -4.85 -8.89 2.85
N ILE A 86 -4.58 -9.79 3.79
CA ILE A 86 -3.55 -10.81 3.70
C ILE A 86 -4.15 -12.12 4.23
N THR A 87 -3.99 -13.18 3.44
CA THR A 87 -4.44 -14.52 3.79
C THR A 87 -3.25 -15.46 3.83
N ILE A 88 -3.07 -16.13 4.96
CA ILE A 88 -1.96 -17.04 5.22
C ILE A 88 -2.55 -18.44 5.43
N GLY A 89 -2.26 -19.35 4.50
CA GLY A 89 -2.77 -20.71 4.49
C GLY A 89 -1.92 -21.65 5.36
N SER A 90 -2.57 -22.63 5.99
CA SER A 90 -1.86 -23.67 6.77
C SER A 90 -0.99 -24.59 5.92
N ASP A 91 -1.11 -24.51 4.60
CA ASP A 91 -0.33 -25.24 3.61
C ASP A 91 0.99 -24.54 3.23
N GLY A 92 1.28 -23.39 3.84
CA GLY A 92 2.47 -22.58 3.54
C GLY A 92 2.24 -21.55 2.43
N SER A 93 1.02 -21.44 1.91
CA SER A 93 0.65 -20.42 0.93
C SER A 93 0.39 -19.06 1.59
N ILE A 94 0.64 -18.00 0.83
CA ILE A 94 0.31 -16.63 1.23
C ILE A 94 -0.22 -15.87 0.02
N GLN A 95 -1.31 -15.14 0.24
CA GLN A 95 -1.91 -14.23 -0.74
C GLN A 95 -2.11 -12.87 -0.08
N ALA A 96 -1.60 -11.82 -0.70
CA ALA A 96 -1.75 -10.45 -0.25
C ALA A 96 -2.41 -9.63 -1.35
N ASP A 97 -3.40 -8.83 -0.95
CA ASP A 97 -4.01 -7.80 -1.77
C ASP A 97 -4.22 -6.58 -0.87
N TYR A 98 -3.17 -5.76 -0.74
CA TYR A 98 -3.21 -4.55 0.06
C TYR A 98 -2.44 -3.41 -0.60
N THR A 99 -2.87 -2.19 -0.28
CA THR A 99 -2.14 -0.97 -0.61
C THR A 99 -1.72 -0.30 0.67
N THR A 100 -0.42 0.01 0.78
CA THR A 100 0.10 0.89 1.82
C THR A 100 0.80 2.09 1.23
N VAL A 101 0.59 3.24 1.87
CA VAL A 101 1.37 4.44 1.64
C VAL A 101 1.85 4.90 3.00
N THR A 102 3.16 5.03 3.18
CA THR A 102 3.77 5.63 4.37
C THR A 102 4.65 6.79 3.97
N ASN A 103 4.31 7.99 4.39
CA ASN A 103 5.13 9.19 4.27
C ASN A 103 5.78 9.48 5.62
N VAL A 104 7.10 9.39 5.67
CA VAL A 104 7.89 9.91 6.79
C VAL A 104 8.49 11.24 6.33
N SER A 105 8.02 12.34 6.92
CA SER A 105 8.54 13.67 6.63
C SER A 105 9.28 14.23 7.84
N ALA A 106 10.45 14.78 7.59
CA ALA A 106 11.30 15.39 8.60
C ALA A 106 11.92 16.67 8.04
N VAL A 107 12.02 17.70 8.86
CA VAL A 107 12.78 18.91 8.51
C VAL A 107 14.17 18.83 9.14
N LEU A 108 15.19 18.72 8.28
CA LEU A 108 16.60 18.88 8.61
C LEU A 108 17.09 20.25 8.10
N LEU A 109 18.38 20.35 7.73
CA LEU A 109 18.92 21.49 6.98
C LEU A 109 18.13 21.76 5.67
N VAL A 110 17.49 20.73 5.13
CA VAL A 110 16.50 20.80 4.05
C VAL A 110 15.27 19.93 4.41
N PRO A 111 14.06 20.26 3.92
CA PRO A 111 12.91 19.38 4.05
C PRO A 111 13.18 18.03 3.38
N LEU A 112 12.88 16.95 4.10
CA LEU A 112 13.02 15.58 3.63
C LEU A 112 11.66 14.89 3.76
N THR A 113 11.15 14.37 2.66
CA THR A 113 9.99 13.48 2.67
C THR A 113 10.41 12.18 2.01
N VAL A 114 10.28 11.09 2.75
CA VAL A 114 10.46 9.74 2.26
C VAL A 114 9.07 9.12 2.17
N ALA A 115 8.69 8.70 0.98
CA ALA A 115 7.47 7.95 0.76
C ALA A 115 7.84 6.48 0.51
N VAL A 116 7.35 5.60 1.38
CA VAL A 116 7.40 4.16 1.21
C VAL A 116 6.04 3.74 0.72
N HIS A 117 6.00 3.39 -0.55
CA HIS A 117 4.82 2.81 -1.18
C HIS A 117 5.05 1.31 -1.26
N ASP A 118 4.18 0.54 -0.62
CA ASP A 118 4.12 -0.91 -0.82
C ASP A 118 2.69 -1.23 -1.28
N THR A 119 2.53 -1.26 -2.60
CA THR A 119 1.33 -1.75 -3.28
C THR A 119 1.58 -3.20 -3.65
N SER A 120 0.91 -4.10 -2.93
CA SER A 120 1.24 -5.52 -2.95
C SER A 120 -0.01 -6.32 -3.34
N GLN A 121 -0.07 -6.71 -4.61
CA GLN A 121 -0.91 -7.80 -5.06
C GLN A 121 0.01 -8.96 -5.44
N TYR A 122 0.15 -9.94 -4.55
CA TYR A 122 1.04 -11.08 -4.78
C TYR A 122 0.49 -12.38 -4.20
N THR A 123 0.95 -13.48 -4.77
CA THR A 123 0.78 -14.83 -4.24
C THR A 123 2.14 -15.49 -4.17
N GLY A 124 2.39 -16.26 -3.12
CA GLY A 124 3.64 -16.95 -2.93
C GLY A 124 3.58 -17.99 -1.83
N ASN A 125 4.75 -18.36 -1.32
CA ASN A 125 4.89 -19.22 -0.17
C ASN A 125 5.58 -18.47 0.97
N TYR A 126 5.28 -18.82 2.20
CA TYR A 126 5.95 -18.25 3.36
C TYR A 126 6.70 -19.30 4.17
N THR A 127 7.77 -18.85 4.82
CA THR A 127 8.47 -19.61 5.86
C THR A 127 8.66 -18.74 7.10
N VAL A 128 8.76 -19.40 8.25
CA VAL A 128 8.97 -18.73 9.54
C VAL A 128 10.20 -19.30 10.23
N ALA A 129 11.10 -18.42 10.66
CA ALA A 129 12.17 -18.77 11.59
C ALA A 129 11.71 -18.55 13.03
N SER A 130 11.61 -19.63 13.82
CA SER A 130 11.02 -19.58 15.16
C SER A 130 11.83 -18.80 16.19
N ASP A 131 13.15 -18.66 15.98
CA ASP A 131 14.10 -18.01 16.89
C ASP A 131 14.13 -16.48 16.75
N THR A 132 13.95 -16.01 15.53
CA THR A 132 14.03 -14.60 15.13
C THR A 132 12.66 -14.02 14.78
N HIS A 133 11.64 -14.88 14.71
CA HIS A 133 10.31 -14.56 14.20
C HIS A 133 10.35 -13.93 12.80
N ALA A 134 11.35 -14.31 12.00
CA ALA A 134 11.47 -13.86 10.63
C ALA A 134 10.40 -14.53 9.78
N LEU A 135 9.61 -13.71 9.07
CA LEU A 135 8.65 -14.12 8.06
C LEU A 135 9.29 -13.89 6.69
N THR A 136 9.61 -14.95 5.97
CA THR A 136 10.16 -14.87 4.61
C THR A 136 9.09 -15.25 3.60
N ILE A 137 8.78 -14.33 2.69
CA ILE A 137 7.82 -14.53 1.60
C ILE A 137 8.60 -14.75 0.32
N THR A 138 8.39 -15.90 -0.31
CA THR A 138 9.01 -16.26 -1.60
C THR A 138 7.99 -16.09 -2.71
N LEU A 139 8.30 -15.22 -3.67
CA LEU A 139 7.51 -14.94 -4.85
C LEU A 139 8.18 -15.54 -6.08
N GLU A 140 7.40 -15.78 -7.14
CA GLU A 140 7.96 -16.34 -8.37
C GLU A 140 8.80 -15.29 -9.12
N ASN A 141 10.06 -15.61 -9.42
CA ASN A 141 11.00 -14.77 -10.18
C ASN A 141 11.35 -13.41 -9.52
N GLU A 142 11.08 -13.24 -8.24
CA GLU A 142 11.42 -12.04 -7.47
C GLU A 142 12.30 -12.42 -6.27
N ASP A 143 13.05 -11.45 -5.75
CA ASP A 143 13.84 -11.65 -4.54
C ASP A 143 12.89 -11.88 -3.33
N PRO A 144 13.24 -12.79 -2.41
CA PRO A 144 12.41 -13.03 -1.23
C PRO A 144 12.25 -11.77 -0.38
N LEU A 145 11.02 -11.52 0.08
CA LEU A 145 10.73 -10.47 1.03
C LEU A 145 10.94 -11.00 2.44
N SER A 146 11.64 -10.23 3.28
CA SER A 146 11.95 -10.62 4.65
C SER A 146 11.40 -9.59 5.64
N TYR A 147 10.55 -10.06 6.54
CA TYR A 147 9.91 -9.28 7.58
C TYR A 147 10.13 -9.95 8.93
N THR A 148 9.74 -9.26 10.00
CA THR A 148 9.46 -9.91 11.29
C THR A 148 8.00 -9.68 11.65
N TYR A 149 7.45 -10.46 12.58
CA TYR A 149 6.02 -10.33 12.89
C TYR A 149 5.69 -10.57 14.37
N THR A 150 4.51 -10.07 14.73
CA THR A 150 3.80 -10.42 15.95
C THR A 150 2.34 -10.71 15.57
N ALA A 151 1.86 -11.90 15.90
CA ALA A 151 0.48 -12.31 15.68
C ALA A 151 -0.19 -12.67 17.00
N THR A 152 -1.38 -12.10 17.22
CA THR A 152 -2.25 -12.39 18.36
C THR A 152 -3.52 -13.06 17.86
N ALA A 153 -4.51 -13.29 18.73
CA ALA A 153 -5.81 -13.78 18.29
C ALA A 153 -6.52 -12.79 17.34
N ASP A 154 -6.30 -11.48 17.54
CA ASP A 154 -7.09 -10.41 16.92
C ASP A 154 -6.28 -9.52 15.97
N SER A 155 -4.95 -9.54 16.05
CA SER A 155 -4.07 -8.68 15.24
C SER A 155 -2.85 -9.39 14.68
N LEU A 156 -2.45 -8.96 13.48
CA LEU A 156 -1.18 -9.31 12.84
C LEU A 156 -0.40 -8.03 12.58
N HIS A 157 0.80 -7.96 13.14
CA HIS A 157 1.75 -6.87 12.96
C HIS A 157 2.90 -7.38 12.10
N ILE A 158 3.01 -6.88 10.87
CA ILE A 158 4.17 -7.11 9.99
C ILE A 158 5.13 -5.94 10.18
N ILE A 159 6.35 -6.25 10.62
CA ILE A 159 7.39 -5.28 10.95
C ILE A 159 8.44 -5.31 9.86
N ARG A 160 8.54 -4.20 9.12
CA ARG A 160 9.45 -4.03 7.98
C ARG A 160 10.56 -3.03 8.33
N PRO A 161 11.84 -3.43 8.32
CA PRO A 161 12.94 -2.49 8.44
C PRO A 161 13.13 -1.70 7.14
N LEU A 162 13.23 -0.38 7.24
CA LEU A 162 13.64 0.51 6.16
C LEU A 162 15.13 0.80 6.27
N LEU A 163 15.90 0.08 5.46
CA LEU A 163 17.35 0.25 5.44
C LEU A 163 17.73 1.59 4.81
N LEU A 164 18.89 2.12 5.22
CA LEU A 164 19.40 3.39 4.75
C LEU A 164 19.49 3.46 3.22
N ASP A 165 19.92 2.37 2.56
CA ASP A 165 20.04 2.33 1.10
C ASP A 165 18.69 2.46 0.39
N GLU A 166 17.63 1.91 0.97
CA GLU A 166 16.28 2.04 0.44
C GLU A 166 15.75 3.46 0.63
N LEU A 167 15.94 4.02 1.83
CA LEU A 167 15.60 5.42 2.13
C LEU A 167 16.31 6.39 1.18
N LEU A 168 17.56 6.12 0.83
CA LEU A 168 18.31 6.96 -0.11
C LEU A 168 17.86 6.77 -1.55
N GLN A 169 17.38 5.59 -1.94
CA GLN A 169 16.86 5.34 -3.28
C GLN A 169 15.51 6.02 -3.52
N SER A 170 14.72 6.25 -2.46
CA SER A 170 13.46 7.00 -2.59
C SER A 170 13.67 8.51 -2.75
N LEU A 171 14.89 9.03 -2.53
CA LEU A 171 15.20 10.46 -2.65
C LEU A 171 15.68 10.82 -4.06
N SER A 172 15.45 12.08 -4.44
CA SER A 172 16.01 12.61 -5.68
C SER A 172 17.55 12.64 -5.64
N GLU A 173 18.20 12.40 -6.78
CA GLU A 173 19.67 12.35 -6.89
C GLU A 173 20.38 13.59 -6.34
N ALA A 174 19.74 14.77 -6.42
CA ALA A 174 20.28 16.01 -5.87
C ALA A 174 20.28 16.05 -4.33
N VAL A 175 19.32 15.38 -3.69
CA VAL A 175 19.14 15.36 -2.23
C VAL A 175 19.93 14.20 -1.59
N ARG A 176 20.10 13.08 -2.29
CA ARG A 176 20.83 11.89 -1.80
C ARG A 176 22.16 12.18 -1.10
N PRO A 177 23.12 12.95 -1.67
CA PRO A 177 24.40 13.21 -1.01
C PRO A 177 24.25 14.10 0.24
N LEU A 178 23.25 14.99 0.26
CA LEU A 178 22.98 15.87 1.40
C LEU A 178 22.31 15.09 2.55
N ALA A 179 21.39 14.19 2.21
CA ALA A 179 20.68 13.35 3.17
C ALA A 179 21.58 12.25 3.73
N MET A 180 22.50 11.70 2.93
CA MET A 180 23.40 10.61 3.32
C MET A 180 24.09 10.89 4.66
N SER A 181 24.79 12.04 4.77
CA SER A 181 25.56 12.35 5.99
C SER A 181 24.69 12.45 7.23
N ALA A 182 23.46 12.98 7.09
CA ALA A 182 22.56 13.16 8.22
C ALA A 182 21.86 11.85 8.60
N LEU A 183 21.34 11.12 7.60
CA LEU A 183 20.66 9.85 7.83
C LEU A 183 21.61 8.77 8.32
N SER A 184 22.85 8.68 7.80
CA SER A 184 23.83 7.69 8.29
C SER A 184 24.24 7.90 9.75
N GLN A 185 24.17 9.15 10.23
CA GLN A 185 24.48 9.48 11.62
C GLN A 185 23.34 9.14 12.58
N HIS A 186 22.09 9.18 12.11
CA HIS A 186 20.90 9.11 12.95
C HIS A 186 20.01 7.89 12.70
N VAL A 187 20.27 7.12 11.64
CA VAL A 187 19.60 5.85 11.29
C VAL A 187 20.69 4.78 11.13
N PRO A 188 21.19 4.21 12.24
CA PRO A 188 22.28 3.25 12.19
C PRO A 188 21.77 1.89 11.65
N PRO A 189 22.64 1.06 11.04
CA PRO A 189 22.22 -0.20 10.42
C PRO A 189 21.57 -1.21 11.38
N ASP A 190 21.93 -1.16 12.66
CA ASP A 190 21.41 -2.02 13.73
C ASP A 190 20.10 -1.54 14.35
N ASP A 191 19.74 -0.27 14.15
CA ASP A 191 18.46 0.30 14.57
C ASP A 191 17.85 1.16 13.44
N PRO A 192 17.38 0.52 12.35
CA PRO A 192 16.75 1.23 11.24
C PRO A 192 15.37 1.75 11.63
N ILE A 193 14.81 2.65 10.80
CA ILE A 193 13.39 2.97 10.84
C ILE A 193 12.62 1.66 10.59
N LYS A 194 11.53 1.42 11.32
CA LYS A 194 10.70 0.22 11.14
C LYS A 194 9.26 0.64 10.89
N ILE A 195 8.67 0.15 9.81
CA ILE A 195 7.24 0.30 9.55
C ILE A 195 6.52 -0.90 10.15
N VAL A 196 5.48 -0.62 10.92
CA VAL A 196 4.61 -1.62 11.52
C VAL A 196 3.27 -1.54 10.81
N ILE A 197 2.99 -2.57 10.04
CA ILE A 197 1.74 -2.74 9.33
C ILE A 197 0.85 -3.66 10.15
N THR A 198 -0.32 -3.17 10.52
CA THR A 198 -1.27 -3.82 11.43
C THR A 198 -2.52 -4.22 10.67
N PHE A 199 -2.84 -5.50 10.72
CA PHE A 199 -4.08 -6.08 10.23
C PHE A 199 -4.88 -6.62 11.42
N ALA A 200 -6.20 -6.47 11.37
CA ALA A 200 -7.13 -7.14 12.27
C ALA A 200 -7.47 -8.53 11.73
N LYS A 201 -7.77 -9.49 12.61
CA LYS A 201 -8.26 -10.81 12.19
C LYS A 201 -9.60 -10.65 11.46
N ALA A 202 -9.72 -11.25 10.28
CA ALA A 202 -11.01 -11.37 9.62
C ALA A 202 -11.93 -12.21 10.51
N THR A 203 -13.09 -11.66 10.88
CA THR A 203 -14.11 -12.44 11.56
C THR A 203 -14.91 -13.20 10.50
N ASP A 204 -14.96 -14.53 10.62
CA ASP A 204 -15.95 -15.34 9.90
C ASP A 204 -17.33 -14.91 10.40
N THR A 205 -17.94 -13.92 9.75
CA THR A 205 -19.34 -13.57 9.99
C THR A 205 -20.21 -14.66 9.36
N GLY A 206 -20.25 -15.82 10.02
CA GLY A 206 -21.06 -16.99 9.67
C GLY A 206 -22.56 -16.75 9.85
N THR A 207 -23.14 -15.86 9.05
CA THR A 207 -24.59 -15.72 8.89
C THR A 207 -24.94 -15.86 7.42
N PRO A 208 -25.79 -16.83 7.01
CA PRO A 208 -26.31 -16.90 5.65
C PRO A 208 -27.21 -15.68 5.40
N PRO A 209 -27.01 -14.87 4.36
CA PRO A 209 -27.97 -13.84 4.03
C PRO A 209 -29.24 -14.49 3.47
N THR A 210 -30.35 -14.17 4.11
CA THR A 210 -31.73 -14.25 3.63
C THR A 210 -31.84 -13.81 2.15
N PRO A 211 -32.77 -14.34 1.34
CA PRO A 211 -32.83 -14.05 -0.10
C PRO A 211 -32.87 -12.54 -0.38
N PRO A 212 -32.06 -12.02 -1.32
CA PRO A 212 -31.92 -10.60 -1.50
C PRO A 212 -33.20 -9.96 -2.07
N THR A 213 -33.65 -8.93 -1.38
CA THR A 213 -34.37 -7.79 -1.95
C THR A 213 -33.59 -7.27 -3.17
N PRO A 214 -34.24 -6.84 -4.28
CA PRO A 214 -33.52 -6.40 -5.48
C PRO A 214 -32.45 -5.35 -5.15
N PRO A 215 -31.20 -5.49 -5.64
CA PRO A 215 -30.12 -4.59 -5.28
C PRO A 215 -30.43 -3.17 -5.72
N THR A 216 -30.47 -2.24 -4.76
CA THR A 216 -30.25 -0.82 -5.04
C THR A 216 -28.82 -0.69 -5.54
N MET A 217 -28.63 -0.52 -6.85
CA MET A 217 -27.32 -0.26 -7.44
C MET A 217 -26.70 0.96 -6.76
N LEU A 218 -25.54 0.77 -6.13
CA LEU A 218 -24.76 1.87 -5.57
C LEU A 218 -24.12 2.65 -6.71
N THR A 219 -24.12 3.98 -6.60
CA THR A 219 -23.33 4.82 -7.50
C THR A 219 -21.86 4.45 -7.36
N GLY A 220 -21.21 4.01 -8.45
CA GLY A 220 -19.81 3.61 -8.45
C GLY A 220 -19.53 2.11 -8.30
N ASP A 221 -20.55 1.28 -8.03
CA ASP A 221 -20.44 -0.20 -8.05
C ASP A 221 -20.64 -0.68 -9.49
N PHE A 222 -19.54 -0.69 -10.25
CA PHE A 222 -19.53 -0.96 -11.69
C PHE A 222 -19.41 -2.44 -12.01
N ASP A 223 -18.85 -3.25 -11.11
CA ASP A 223 -18.82 -4.71 -11.26
C ASP A 223 -20.08 -5.40 -10.67
N GLY A 224 -20.91 -4.67 -9.93
CA GLY A 224 -22.18 -5.11 -9.38
C GLY A 224 -22.03 -6.01 -8.15
N ASN A 225 -20.89 -5.95 -7.46
CA ASN A 225 -20.59 -6.79 -6.31
C ASN A 225 -21.22 -6.28 -4.99
N GLY A 226 -21.89 -5.12 -5.03
CA GLY A 226 -22.58 -4.52 -3.89
C GLY A 226 -21.69 -3.66 -3.01
N THR A 227 -20.43 -3.41 -3.41
CA THR A 227 -19.45 -2.55 -2.74
C THR A 227 -18.78 -1.65 -3.77
N VAL A 228 -18.51 -0.39 -3.43
CA VAL A 228 -17.71 0.52 -4.29
C VAL A 228 -16.25 0.43 -3.86
N GLU A 229 -15.39 -0.21 -4.65
CA GLU A 229 -14.01 -0.50 -4.29
C GLU A 229 -13.00 -0.34 -5.44
N PHE A 230 -11.77 -0.82 -5.24
CA PHE A 230 -10.68 -0.60 -6.20
C PHE A 230 -10.91 -1.29 -7.55
N SER A 231 -11.60 -2.43 -7.57
CA SER A 231 -12.03 -3.09 -8.80
C SER A 231 -12.88 -2.17 -9.67
N ASP A 232 -13.80 -1.42 -9.06
CA ASP A 232 -14.61 -0.41 -9.74
C ASP A 232 -13.76 0.77 -10.23
N PHE A 233 -12.74 1.17 -9.47
CA PHE A 233 -11.80 2.20 -9.92
C PHE A 233 -11.05 1.78 -11.19
N LEU A 234 -10.62 0.53 -11.30
CA LEU A 234 -9.98 0.02 -12.52
C LEU A 234 -10.93 0.04 -13.72
N LEU A 235 -12.20 -0.30 -13.51
CA LEU A 235 -13.24 -0.22 -14.52
C LEU A 235 -13.50 1.23 -14.95
N PHE A 236 -13.56 2.16 -13.99
CA PHE A 236 -13.73 3.59 -14.21
C PHE A 236 -12.58 4.18 -15.03
N VAL A 237 -11.33 3.92 -14.63
CA VAL A 237 -10.14 4.43 -15.33
C VAL A 237 -10.05 3.90 -16.76
N ALA A 238 -10.52 2.69 -17.03
CA ALA A 238 -10.56 2.13 -18.39
C ALA A 238 -11.51 2.91 -19.34
N GLN A 239 -12.46 3.68 -18.79
CA GLN A 239 -13.38 4.52 -19.55
C GLN A 239 -13.08 6.02 -19.45
N PHE A 240 -12.12 6.42 -18.61
CA PHE A 240 -11.78 7.82 -18.37
C PHE A 240 -11.33 8.54 -19.65
N GLY A 241 -11.86 9.74 -19.86
CA GLY A 241 -11.62 10.59 -21.03
C GLY A 241 -12.46 10.24 -22.27
N LYS A 242 -13.36 9.25 -22.20
CA LYS A 242 -14.28 8.92 -23.29
C LYS A 242 -15.53 9.77 -23.24
N SER A 243 -16.07 10.07 -24.41
CA SER A 243 -17.28 10.87 -24.61
C SER A 243 -18.39 10.04 -25.25
N SER A 244 -19.63 10.52 -25.20
CA SER A 244 -20.78 9.88 -25.85
C SER A 244 -20.64 9.73 -27.37
N SER A 245 -19.62 10.34 -27.98
CA SER A 245 -19.27 10.18 -29.40
C SER A 245 -18.32 9.02 -29.69
N ASP A 246 -17.76 8.38 -28.67
CA ASP A 246 -16.86 7.24 -28.80
C ASP A 246 -17.64 5.91 -28.77
N ASP A 247 -17.36 5.00 -29.71
CA ASP A 247 -18.04 3.70 -29.81
C ASP A 247 -17.88 2.80 -28.57
N SER A 248 -16.88 3.09 -27.73
CA SER A 248 -16.59 2.33 -26.50
C SER A 248 -17.01 3.05 -25.23
N PHE A 249 -17.77 4.15 -25.35
CA PHE A 249 -18.32 4.90 -24.22
C PHE A 249 -19.28 4.03 -23.40
N ASN A 250 -19.11 4.07 -22.09
CA ASN A 250 -20.03 3.44 -21.15
C ASN A 250 -20.73 4.50 -20.31
N ALA A 251 -22.01 4.74 -20.61
CA ALA A 251 -22.83 5.72 -19.91
C ALA A 251 -22.98 5.44 -18.40
N SER A 252 -22.72 4.22 -17.92
CA SER A 252 -22.78 3.94 -16.48
C SER A 252 -21.69 4.63 -15.68
N MET A 253 -20.60 5.07 -16.33
CA MET A 253 -19.45 5.73 -15.69
C MET A 253 -19.44 7.25 -15.88
N ASP A 254 -20.42 7.79 -16.63
CA ASP A 254 -20.74 9.22 -16.73
C ASP A 254 -21.75 9.55 -15.62
N LEU A 255 -21.22 9.74 -14.41
CA LEU A 255 -21.97 9.83 -13.16
C LEU A 255 -22.72 11.16 -13.02
N ASP A 256 -22.24 12.22 -13.66
CA ASP A 256 -22.94 13.50 -13.73
C ASP A 256 -23.81 13.68 -14.99
N SER A 257 -23.77 12.70 -15.90
CA SER A 257 -24.51 12.70 -17.18
C SER A 257 -24.15 13.88 -18.09
N SER A 258 -22.89 14.33 -18.05
CA SER A 258 -22.37 15.41 -18.90
C SER A 258 -22.11 14.98 -20.35
N GLY A 259 -22.10 13.67 -20.62
CA GLY A 259 -21.75 13.09 -21.90
C GLY A 259 -20.24 12.86 -22.07
N THR A 260 -19.43 13.06 -21.03
CA THR A 260 -17.99 12.76 -21.00
C THR A 260 -17.63 12.18 -19.65
N ILE A 261 -16.82 11.12 -19.62
CA ILE A 261 -16.31 10.51 -18.38
C ILE A 261 -15.03 11.25 -18.02
N ASP A 262 -15.08 12.16 -17.07
CA ASP A 262 -13.95 13.03 -16.72
C ASP A 262 -13.74 13.20 -15.20
N PHE A 263 -12.96 14.22 -14.83
CA PHE A 263 -12.60 14.47 -13.45
C PHE A 263 -13.82 14.77 -12.57
N SER A 264 -14.90 15.30 -13.12
CA SER A 264 -16.15 15.56 -12.40
C SER A 264 -16.80 14.26 -11.95
N ASP A 265 -16.83 13.25 -12.83
CA ASP A 265 -17.29 11.89 -12.49
C ASP A 265 -16.37 11.23 -11.47
N PHE A 266 -15.06 11.45 -11.57
CA PHE A 266 -14.12 10.92 -10.59
C PHE A 266 -14.41 11.44 -9.18
N LEU A 267 -14.77 12.71 -9.02
CA LEU A 267 -15.15 13.26 -7.72
C LEU A 267 -16.43 12.61 -7.16
N LEU A 268 -17.40 12.29 -8.02
CA LEU A 268 -18.62 11.57 -7.63
C LEU A 268 -18.32 10.11 -7.26
N PHE A 269 -17.43 9.45 -8.00
CA PHE A 269 -16.96 8.10 -7.70
C PHE A 269 -16.24 8.05 -6.34
N VAL A 270 -15.31 8.98 -6.09
CA VAL A 270 -14.58 9.07 -4.82
C VAL A 270 -15.53 9.36 -3.65
N ALA A 271 -16.58 10.15 -3.85
CA ALA A 271 -17.59 10.41 -2.83
C ALA A 271 -18.37 9.14 -2.42
N ALA A 272 -18.50 8.17 -3.33
CA ALA A 272 -19.15 6.89 -3.07
C ALA A 272 -18.19 5.77 -2.64
N PHE A 273 -16.88 5.97 -2.78
CA PHE A 273 -15.86 4.95 -2.53
C PHE A 273 -15.91 4.39 -1.09
N GLY A 274 -15.97 3.07 -0.96
CA GLY A 274 -16.14 2.35 0.30
C GLY A 274 -17.59 2.15 0.74
N SER A 275 -18.59 2.58 -0.04
CA SER A 275 -20.01 2.33 0.24
C SER A 275 -20.37 0.86 0.02
N LYS A 276 -21.34 0.35 0.80
CA LYS A 276 -21.87 -1.03 0.70
C LYS A 276 -23.40 -1.04 0.68
N SER A 277 -23.97 -1.87 -0.18
CA SER A 277 -25.42 -2.10 -0.21
C SER A 277 -25.80 -2.95 1.01
N GLY A 278 -26.76 -2.45 1.81
CA GLY A 278 -27.19 -3.07 3.07
C GLY A 278 -28.26 -4.13 2.91
#